data_AF-A0A3R6PW82-F1
#
_entry.id   AF-A0A3R6PW82-F1
#
_cell.length_a   1.000
_cell.length_b   1.000
_cell.length_c   1.000
_cell.angle_alpha   90.00
_cell.angle_beta   90.00
_cell.angle_gamma   90.00
#
_symmetry.space_group_name_H-M   'P 1'
#
loop_
_entity.id
_entity.type
_entity.pdbx_description
1 polymer ?
#
loop_
_entity_poly.entity_id
_entity_poly.type
_entity_poly.pdbx_seq_one_letter_code
_entity_poly.pdbx_strand_id
1 'polypeptide(L)'
;MDKRQELLKKLELLVQEIDKAKKMVDDEKSQYLNNYENRIEVVIKKLRDGTLPASKGGLIGTMRGISEYDSLASIKALYDAASDVDLFYSKECQKW
;
A
#
# COMPACT_ATOMS: atom_id res chain seq x y z
N MET A 1 -9.45 17.75 -6.83
CA MET A 1 -9.54 16.38 -6.27
C MET A 1 -8.87 16.41 -4.92
N ASP A 2 -9.52 15.93 -3.86
CA ASP A 2 -8.90 15.84 -2.54
C ASP A 2 -7.85 14.71 -2.57
N LYS A 3 -6.57 15.08 -2.49
CA LYS A 3 -5.45 14.14 -2.54
C LYS A 3 -5.50 13.12 -1.41
N ARG A 4 -6.04 13.49 -0.25
CA ARG A 4 -6.19 12.58 0.88
C ARG A 4 -7.25 11.54 0.58
N GLN A 5 -8.37 11.95 0.01
CA GLN A 5 -9.44 11.03 -0.39
C GLN A 5 -8.97 10.07 -1.50
N GLU A 6 -8.19 10.56 -2.47
CA GLU A 6 -7.67 9.71 -3.55
C GLU A 6 -6.59 8.74 -3.05
N LEU A 7 -5.67 9.18 -2.18
CA LEU A 7 -4.71 8.29 -1.54
C LEU A 7 -5.41 7.22 -0.69
N LEU A 8 -6.49 7.58 0.01
CA LEU A 8 -7.27 6.63 0.81
C LEU A 8 -7.86 5.52 -0.06
N LYS A 9 -8.47 5.86 -1.21
CA LYS A 9 -9.01 4.87 -2.15
C LYS A 9 -7.93 3.91 -2.65
N LYS A 10 -6.74 4.41 -2.96
CA LYS A 10 -5.60 3.59 -3.41
C LYS A 10 -5.11 2.64 -2.32
N LEU A 11 -5.03 3.12 -1.07
CA LEU A 11 -4.69 2.28 0.08
C LEU A 11 -5.76 1.21 0.35
N GLU A 12 -7.04 1.56 0.25
CA GLU A 12 -8.15 0.60 0.41
C GLU A 12 -8.16 -0.46 -0.70
N LEU A 13 -7.85 -0.07 -1.95
CA LEU A 13 -7.65 -1.02 -3.04
C LEU A 13 -6.47 -1.96 -2.77
N LEU A 14 -5.34 -1.43 -2.26
CA LEU A 14 -4.20 -2.26 -1.88
C LEU A 14 -4.57 -3.29 -0.81
N VAL A 15 -5.34 -2.91 0.21
CA VAL A 15 -5.85 -3.86 1.23
C VAL A 15 -6.68 -4.98 0.57
N GLN A 16 -7.57 -4.63 -0.36
CA GLN A 16 -8.37 -5.64 -1.09
C GLN A 16 -7.51 -6.61 -1.90
N GLU A 17 -6.45 -6.12 -2.56
CA GLU A 17 -5.54 -6.99 -3.32
C GLU A 17 -4.66 -7.86 -2.40
N ILE A 18 -4.28 -7.35 -1.22
CA ILE A 18 -3.60 -8.14 -0.19
C ILE A 18 -4.49 -9.32 0.25
N ASP A 19 -5.77 -9.08 0.53
CA ASP A 19 -6.72 -10.12 0.95
C ASP A 19 -6.97 -11.20 -0.10
N LYS A 20 -6.94 -10.81 -1.38
CA LYS A 20 -6.99 -11.78 -2.50
C LYS A 20 -5.70 -12.59 -2.54
N ALA A 21 -4.55 -11.95 -2.45
CA ALA A 21 -3.25 -12.60 -2.53
C ALA A 21 -3.03 -13.62 -1.40
N LYS A 22 -3.46 -13.34 -0.17
CA LYS A 22 -3.40 -14.28 0.97
C LYS A 22 -4.04 -15.65 0.69
N LYS A 23 -5.03 -15.69 -0.19
CA LYS A 23 -5.75 -16.93 -0.57
C LYS A 23 -5.07 -17.70 -1.71
N MET A 24 -4.04 -17.12 -2.32
CA MET A 24 -3.35 -17.65 -3.51
C MET A 24 -1.92 -18.11 -3.22
N VAL A 25 -1.40 -17.80 -2.03
CA VAL A 25 -0.01 -18.06 -1.63
C VAL A 25 0.05 -19.06 -0.48
N ASP A 26 1.24 -19.58 -0.20
CA ASP A 26 1.48 -20.44 0.96
C ASP A 26 1.33 -19.70 2.30
N ASP A 27 1.25 -20.47 3.38
CA ASP A 27 1.03 -19.97 4.74
C ASP A 27 2.09 -18.95 5.19
N GLU A 28 3.35 -19.15 4.81
CA GLU A 28 4.44 -18.22 5.14
C GLU A 28 4.17 -16.84 4.54
N LYS A 29 3.87 -16.79 3.24
CA LYS A 29 3.57 -15.53 2.53
C LYS A 29 2.24 -14.94 2.98
N SER A 30 1.26 -15.76 3.32
CA SER A 30 -0.01 -15.31 3.88
C SER A 30 0.20 -14.61 5.24
N GLN A 31 1.04 -15.18 6.11
CA GLN A 31 1.44 -14.55 7.36
C GLN A 31 2.22 -13.24 7.14
N TYR A 32 3.13 -13.21 6.17
CA TYR A 32 3.81 -11.97 5.77
C TYR A 32 2.79 -10.90 5.35
N LEU A 33 1.83 -11.26 4.50
CA LEU A 33 0.79 -10.36 4.01
C LEU A 33 -0.13 -9.85 5.13
N ASN A 34 -0.43 -10.64 6.16
CA ASN A 34 -1.15 -10.16 7.35
C ASN A 34 -0.37 -9.06 8.08
N ASN A 35 0.94 -9.24 8.27
CA ASN A 35 1.78 -8.21 8.90
C ASN A 35 1.91 -6.97 8.02
N TYR A 36 1.99 -7.17 6.70
CA TYR A 36 2.05 -6.08 5.73
C TYR A 36 0.75 -5.27 5.72
N GLU A 37 -0.41 -5.90 5.70
CA GLU A 37 -1.72 -5.25 5.81
C GLU A 37 -1.83 -4.39 7.07
N ASN A 38 -1.46 -4.92 8.25
CA ASN A 38 -1.47 -4.16 9.50
C ASN A 38 -0.66 -2.86 9.39
N ARG A 39 0.45 -2.85 8.65
CA ARG A 39 1.24 -1.63 8.40
C ARG A 39 0.49 -0.65 7.50
N ILE A 40 -0.23 -1.13 6.47
CA ILE A 40 -1.05 -0.29 5.59
C ILE A 40 -2.23 0.31 6.36
N GLU A 41 -2.87 -0.45 7.25
CA GLU A 41 -3.95 0.05 8.10
C GLU A 41 -3.50 1.17 9.03
N VAL A 42 -2.28 1.08 9.59
CA VAL A 42 -1.67 2.17 10.36
C VAL A 42 -1.50 3.43 9.52
N VAL A 43 -1.12 3.30 8.24
CA VAL A 43 -1.01 4.42 7.30
C VAL A 43 -2.38 5.02 7.00
N ILE A 44 -3.40 4.19 6.74
CA ILE A 44 -4.80 4.61 6.53
C ILE A 44 -5.30 5.39 7.75
N LYS A 45 -5.04 4.89 8.96
CA LYS A 45 -5.41 5.57 10.21
C LYS A 45 -4.76 6.95 10.30
N LYS A 46 -3.44 7.05 10.09
CA LYS A 46 -2.73 8.34 10.07
C LYS A 46 -3.29 9.30 9.02
N LEU A 47 -3.68 8.80 7.85
CA LEU A 47 -4.27 9.60 6.79
C LEU A 47 -5.63 10.19 7.21
N ARG A 48 -6.50 9.36 7.78
CA ARG A 48 -7.83 9.74 8.29
C ARG A 48 -7.74 10.71 9.47
N ASP A 49 -6.77 10.49 10.36
CA ASP A 49 -6.51 11.35 11.52
C ASP A 49 -5.83 12.68 11.14
N GLY A 50 -5.48 12.89 9.87
CA GLY A 50 -4.79 14.10 9.41
C GLY A 50 -3.29 14.12 9.69
N THR A 51 -2.75 13.11 10.37
CA THR A 51 -1.38 13.06 10.90
C THR A 51 -0.35 12.45 9.96
N LEU A 52 -0.77 11.84 8.84
CA LEU A 52 0.17 11.39 7.81
C LEU A 52 0.94 12.60 7.27
N PRO A 53 2.29 12.60 7.30
CA PRO A 53 3.08 13.71 6.79
C PRO A 53 2.93 13.82 5.28
N ALA A 54 3.17 15.01 4.72
CA ALA A 54 3.31 15.13 3.27
C ALA A 54 4.55 14.35 2.82
N SER A 55 4.50 13.79 1.61
CA SER A 55 5.55 12.88 1.13
C SER A 55 6.90 13.58 0.99
N LYS A 56 6.90 14.87 0.62
CA LYS A 56 8.11 15.62 0.22
C LYS A 56 8.93 14.85 -0.84
N GLY A 57 8.25 14.10 -1.72
CA GLY A 57 8.87 13.23 -2.72
C GLY A 57 9.22 11.82 -2.22
N GLY A 58 9.10 11.54 -0.92
CA GLY A 58 9.31 10.23 -0.33
C GLY A 58 8.22 9.21 -0.66
N LEU A 59 8.49 7.94 -0.35
CA LEU A 59 7.58 6.82 -0.54
C LEU A 59 7.01 6.35 0.80
N ILE A 60 5.84 5.69 0.76
CA ILE A 60 5.33 4.94 1.91
C ILE A 60 6.10 3.62 2.05
N GLY A 61 6.59 3.08 0.92
CA GLY A 61 7.36 1.85 0.85
C GLY A 61 6.50 0.61 0.59
N THR A 62 5.31 0.82 0.01
CA THR A 62 4.36 -0.25 -0.28
C THR A 62 4.88 -1.18 -1.39
N MET A 63 5.42 -0.63 -2.47
CA MET A 63 6.01 -1.42 -3.56
C MET A 63 7.19 -2.25 -3.06
N ARG A 64 8.03 -1.66 -2.18
CA ARG A 64 9.19 -2.35 -1.61
C ARG A 64 8.78 -3.59 -0.83
N GLY A 65 7.74 -3.51 0.01
CA GLY A 65 7.26 -4.66 0.79
C GLY A 65 6.81 -5.83 -0.09
N ILE A 66 6.06 -5.55 -1.17
CA ILE A 66 5.63 -6.60 -2.10
C ILE A 66 6.81 -7.18 -2.90
N SER A 67 7.82 -6.37 -3.20
CA SER A 67 8.99 -6.79 -3.99
C SER A 67 10.00 -7.63 -3.20
N GLU A 68 9.82 -7.85 -1.89
CA GLU A 68 10.70 -8.72 -1.10
C GLU A 68 10.56 -10.21 -1.47
N TYR A 69 9.45 -10.58 -2.12
CA TYR A 69 9.18 -11.94 -2.55
C TYR A 69 8.75 -11.97 -4.02
N ASP A 70 9.49 -12.67 -4.88
CA ASP A 70 9.17 -12.81 -6.31
C ASP A 70 7.75 -13.37 -6.53
N SER A 71 7.31 -14.28 -5.68
CA SER A 71 5.95 -14.85 -5.70
C SER A 71 4.86 -13.82 -5.41
N LEU A 72 5.14 -12.77 -4.63
CA LEU A 72 4.20 -11.68 -4.38
C LEU A 72 4.27 -10.64 -5.50
N ALA A 73 5.48 -10.30 -5.95
CA ALA A 73 5.71 -9.36 -7.05
C ALA A 73 5.12 -9.85 -8.38
N SER A 74 5.05 -11.17 -8.59
CA SER A 74 4.41 -11.79 -9.75
C SER A 74 2.87 -11.70 -9.74
N ILE A 75 2.24 -11.37 -8.60
CA ILE A 75 0.80 -11.10 -8.53
C ILE A 75 0.58 -9.67 -9.04
N LYS A 76 0.35 -9.55 -10.35
CA LYS A 76 0.26 -8.25 -11.05
C LYS A 76 -0.65 -7.23 -10.36
N ALA A 77 -1.85 -7.63 -9.96
CA ALA A 77 -2.81 -6.71 -9.33
C ALA A 77 -2.31 -6.17 -7.98
N LEU A 78 -1.68 -7.03 -7.16
CA LEU A 78 -1.08 -6.64 -5.89
C LEU A 78 0.12 -5.70 -6.10
N TYR A 79 1.01 -6.04 -7.04
CA TYR A 79 2.16 -5.23 -7.37
C TYR A 79 1.78 -3.86 -7.92
N ASP A 80 0.81 -3.81 -8.83
CA ASP A 80 0.31 -2.57 -9.43
C ASP A 80 -0.35 -1.68 -8.36
N ALA A 81 -1.17 -2.25 -7.46
CA ALA A 81 -1.81 -1.50 -6.38
C ALA A 81 -0.77 -0.91 -5.41
N ALA A 82 0.26 -1.67 -5.05
CA ALA A 82 1.34 -1.18 -4.20
C ALA A 82 2.15 -0.08 -4.90
N SER A 83 2.48 -0.28 -6.17
CA SER A 83 3.21 0.71 -6.97
C SER A 83 2.43 2.02 -7.14
N ASP A 84 1.12 1.94 -7.37
CA ASP A 84 0.25 3.10 -7.53
C ASP A 84 0.15 3.94 -6.25
N VAL A 85 0.09 3.30 -5.07
CA VAL A 85 0.15 4.01 -3.78
C VAL A 85 1.45 4.81 -3.64
N ASP A 86 2.60 4.16 -3.85
CA ASP A 86 3.91 4.81 -3.70
C ASP A 86 4.10 5.94 -4.74
N LEU A 87 3.71 5.70 -6.00
CA LEU A 87 3.80 6.70 -7.07
C LEU A 87 2.90 7.91 -6.80
N PHE A 88 1.65 7.68 -6.40
CA PHE A 88 0.71 8.75 -6.10
C PHE A 88 1.17 9.56 -4.88
N TYR A 89 1.56 8.89 -3.80
CA TYR A 89 2.05 9.58 -2.60
C TYR A 89 3.30 10.42 -2.90
N SER A 90 4.27 9.88 -3.64
CA SER A 90 5.50 10.59 -3.99
C SER A 90 5.24 11.83 -4.85
N LYS A 91 4.39 11.72 -5.87
CA LYS A 91 4.18 12.77 -6.87
C LYS A 91 3.12 13.78 -6.44
N GLU A 92 1.98 13.30 -5.99
CA GLU A 92 0.81 14.14 -5.74
C GLU A 92 0.75 14.64 -4.29
N CYS A 93 1.23 13.86 -3.32
CA CYS A 93 1.17 14.20 -1.90
C CYS A 93 2.42 14.93 -1.37
N GLN A 94 3.21 15.59 -2.22
CA GLN A 94 4.38 16.38 -1.80
C GLN A 94 4.02 17.51 -0.80
N LYS A 95 2.77 17.98 -0.91
CA LYS A 95 2.08 18.89 0.01
C LYS A 95 0.61 18.49 0.10
N TRP A 96 0.03 18.68 1.29
CA TRP A 96 -1.40 18.47 1.54
C TRP A 96 -2.24 19.59 0.93
#